data_AF-A0A1T5F4I4-F1
#
_entry.id   AF-A0A1T5F4I4-F1
#
_cell.length_a   1.000
_cell.length_b   1.000
_cell.length_c   1.000
_cell.angle_alpha   90.00
_cell.angle_beta   90.00
_cell.angle_gamma   90.00
#
_symmetry.space_group_name_H-M   'P 1'
#
loop_
_entity.id
_entity.type
_entity.pdbx_description
1 polymer ?
#
loop_
_entity_poly.entity_id
_entity_poly.type
_entity_poly.pdbx_seq_one_letter_code
_entity_poly.pdbx_strand_id
1 'polypeptide(L)'
;MKNITSSFLIVCCLFSFAQNKKCNYIEDYYPHVYKAQIQYLKKNFDSAYVNLKKAEQNCQLIFNSILSAPEMLAGIEASRNNNNEAYKYLNFLFENGYSLDLISENEHLQVLKQDKNWTQFVENSKIIRDNWRQNVNVALRNEYLKIKSEDQRVRLTNVSKEEFDRVDNYNENRIKTMLKEYGYFNPKLIGNYTIDNKNEFFTTIVLHLRDIEYFKPIFFSYVKNGEAPPELYATLIDAADKTNGIFTYGIMTGLGNDQLKDIKNLDKRRISVGLRPWKMELEFRKLVYGDIQQ
;
A
#
# COMPACT_ATOMS: atom_id res chain seq x y z
N MET A 1 -6.13 55.61 53.70
CA MET A 1 -6.27 54.19 53.30
C MET A 1 -6.81 54.15 51.88
N LYS A 2 -5.98 53.85 50.88
CA LYS A 2 -6.36 53.75 49.47
C LYS A 2 -6.49 52.27 49.12
N ASN A 3 -7.69 51.86 48.72
CA ASN A 3 -7.98 50.49 48.28
C ASN A 3 -7.46 50.31 46.84
N ILE A 4 -6.55 49.36 46.67
CA ILE A 4 -6.07 48.88 45.36
C ILE A 4 -6.97 47.72 44.96
N THR A 5 -7.85 47.94 43.98
CA THR A 5 -8.60 46.86 43.32
C THR A 5 -7.76 46.31 42.17
N SER A 6 -7.08 45.18 42.41
CA SER A 6 -6.41 44.40 41.37
C SER A 6 -7.45 43.75 40.46
N SER A 7 -7.52 44.20 39.21
CA SER A 7 -8.28 43.52 38.15
C SER A 7 -7.44 42.38 37.58
N PHE A 8 -7.91 41.15 37.76
CA PHE A 8 -7.30 39.94 37.23
C PHE A 8 -7.76 39.77 35.77
N LEU A 9 -6.88 40.03 34.81
CA LEU A 9 -7.14 39.82 33.39
C LEU A 9 -6.96 38.33 33.07
N ILE A 10 -8.05 37.57 32.99
CA ILE A 10 -8.04 36.19 32.54
C ILE A 10 -7.90 36.19 31.01
N VAL A 11 -6.69 35.93 30.54
CA VAL A 11 -6.42 35.65 29.12
C VAL A 11 -6.88 34.22 28.83
N CYS A 12 -8.08 34.08 28.27
CA CYS A 12 -8.55 32.81 27.72
C CYS A 12 -7.72 32.47 26.48
N CYS A 13 -6.69 31.65 26.65
CA CYS A 13 -6.04 30.93 25.55
C CYS A 13 -7.07 30.00 24.90
N LEU A 14 -7.67 30.45 23.80
CA LEU A 14 -8.42 29.61 22.87
C LEU A 14 -7.43 28.68 22.17
N PHE A 15 -7.02 27.61 22.85
CA PHE A 15 -6.46 26.44 22.19
C PHE A 15 -7.58 25.83 21.34
N SER A 16 -7.66 26.26 20.09
CA SER A 16 -8.35 25.52 19.06
C SER A 16 -7.63 24.19 18.94
N PHE A 17 -8.11 23.16 19.64
CA PHE A 17 -7.84 21.79 19.27
C PHE A 17 -8.42 21.61 17.87
N ALA A 18 -7.64 21.93 16.84
CA ALA A 18 -7.86 21.37 15.54
C ALA A 18 -7.80 19.85 15.75
N GLN A 19 -8.97 19.20 15.79
CA GLN A 19 -9.03 17.77 15.63
C GLN A 19 -8.27 17.48 14.34
N ASN A 20 -7.06 16.93 14.46
CA ASN A 20 -6.34 16.39 13.32
C ASN A 20 -7.30 15.38 12.69
N LYS A 21 -7.98 15.78 11.61
CA LYS A 21 -8.91 14.93 10.90
C LYS A 21 -8.10 13.69 10.52
N LYS A 22 -8.48 12.53 11.05
CA LYS A 22 -7.83 11.27 10.70
C LYS A 22 -7.90 11.14 9.18
N CYS A 23 -6.75 11.07 8.51
CA CYS A 23 -6.66 10.97 7.06
C CYS A 23 -7.53 9.83 6.54
N ASN A 24 -8.28 10.08 5.46
CA ASN A 24 -8.98 9.05 4.71
C ASN A 24 -8.18 8.74 3.44
N TYR A 25 -7.41 7.66 3.41
CA TYR A 25 -6.50 7.36 2.30
C TYR A 25 -7.22 7.21 0.95
N ILE A 26 -8.50 6.80 0.96
CA ILE A 26 -9.34 6.69 -0.25
C ILE A 26 -9.54 8.05 -0.93
N GLU A 27 -9.76 9.11 -0.15
CA GLU A 27 -10.09 10.44 -0.68
C GLU A 27 -8.86 11.34 -0.72
N ASP A 28 -8.03 11.25 0.30
CA ASP A 28 -7.01 12.24 0.63
C ASP A 28 -5.62 11.84 0.10
N TYR A 29 -5.39 10.56 -0.26
CA TYR A 29 -4.08 10.03 -0.65
C TYR A 29 -4.05 9.38 -2.04
N TYR A 30 -4.77 8.25 -2.23
CA TYR A 30 -4.65 7.43 -3.45
C TYR A 30 -4.93 8.21 -4.75
N PRO A 31 -5.94 9.10 -4.84
CA PRO A 31 -6.19 9.87 -6.06
C PRO A 31 -5.01 10.74 -6.49
N HIS A 32 -4.25 11.25 -5.52
CA HIS A 32 -3.05 12.05 -5.77
C HIS A 32 -1.87 11.17 -6.19
N VAL A 33 -1.64 10.05 -5.51
CA VAL A 33 -0.58 9.11 -5.86
C VAL A 33 -0.79 8.53 -7.27
N TYR A 34 -2.02 8.17 -7.66
CA TYR A 34 -2.27 7.64 -9.00
C TYR A 34 -2.01 8.66 -10.10
N LYS A 35 -2.40 9.92 -9.89
CA LYS A 35 -2.05 11.01 -10.82
C LYS A 35 -0.53 11.16 -10.91
N ALA A 36 0.16 11.13 -9.77
CA ALA A 36 1.61 11.25 -9.75
C ALA A 36 2.31 10.12 -10.49
N GLN A 37 1.88 8.87 -10.30
CA GLN A 37 2.46 7.70 -10.98
C GLN A 37 2.37 7.84 -12.51
N ILE A 38 1.22 8.24 -13.04
CA ILE A 38 1.06 8.48 -14.49
C ILE A 38 2.00 9.59 -14.97
N GLN A 39 2.10 10.71 -14.24
CA GLN A 39 2.97 11.81 -14.63
C GLN A 39 4.45 11.43 -14.52
N TYR A 40 4.82 10.67 -13.50
CA TYR A 40 6.19 10.17 -13.30
C TYR A 40 6.60 9.26 -14.45
N LEU A 41 5.75 8.29 -14.82
CA LEU A 41 5.98 7.39 -15.96
C LEU A 41 6.07 8.14 -17.30
N LYS A 42 5.37 9.28 -17.42
CA LYS A 42 5.47 10.18 -18.58
C LYS A 42 6.65 11.16 -18.51
N LYS A 43 7.53 11.05 -17.50
CA LYS A 43 8.66 11.94 -17.23
C LYS A 43 8.26 13.40 -16.93
N ASN A 44 6.99 13.63 -16.57
CA ASN A 44 6.47 14.92 -16.14
C ASN A 44 6.70 15.10 -14.63
N PHE A 45 7.97 15.17 -14.23
CA PHE A 45 8.38 15.12 -12.81
C PHE A 45 7.83 16.26 -11.96
N ASP A 46 7.68 17.46 -12.49
CA ASP A 46 7.09 18.59 -11.74
C ASP A 46 5.62 18.34 -11.39
N SER A 47 4.85 17.80 -12.33
CA SER A 47 3.44 17.46 -12.10
C SER A 47 3.30 16.27 -11.15
N ALA A 48 4.19 15.29 -11.26
CA ALA A 48 4.27 14.18 -10.31
C ALA A 48 4.55 14.69 -8.90
N TYR A 49 5.56 15.55 -8.75
CA TYR A 49 5.96 16.15 -7.48
C TYR A 49 4.81 16.89 -6.79
N VAL A 50 4.09 17.77 -7.51
CA VAL A 50 2.96 18.53 -6.97
C VAL A 50 1.89 17.59 -6.40
N ASN A 51 1.56 16.51 -7.12
CA ASN A 51 0.58 15.53 -6.64
C ASN A 51 1.10 14.75 -5.43
N LEU A 52 2.37 14.33 -5.43
CA LEU A 52 2.97 13.59 -4.30
C LEU A 52 3.03 14.44 -3.03
N LYS A 53 3.43 15.70 -3.15
CA LYS A 53 3.45 16.62 -2.00
C LYS A 53 2.04 16.88 -1.46
N LYS A 54 1.02 16.93 -2.32
CA LYS A 54 -0.37 17.02 -1.87
C LYS A 54 -0.82 15.76 -1.12
N ALA A 55 -0.42 14.57 -1.58
CA ALA A 55 -0.70 13.32 -0.87
C ALA A 55 -0.01 13.30 0.52
N GLU A 56 1.27 13.67 0.60
CA GLU A 56 2.04 13.74 1.85
C GLU A 56 1.49 14.79 2.84
N GLN A 57 1.01 15.93 2.33
CA GLN A 57 0.39 16.97 3.16
C GLN A 57 -0.90 16.48 3.81
N ASN A 58 -1.69 15.68 3.09
CA ASN A 58 -2.97 15.21 3.59
C ASN A 58 -2.84 13.98 4.49
N CYS A 59 -1.87 13.12 4.21
CA CYS A 59 -1.74 11.78 4.80
C CYS A 59 -0.27 11.37 4.95
N GLN A 60 0.02 10.55 5.96
CA GLN A 60 1.34 9.96 6.09
C GLN A 60 1.65 9.09 4.86
N LEU A 61 2.86 9.22 4.33
CA LEU A 61 3.35 8.34 3.26
C LEU A 61 3.26 6.89 3.69
N ILE A 62 2.93 6.02 2.74
CA ILE A 62 2.88 4.57 2.95
C ILE A 62 3.88 3.88 2.02
N PHE A 63 4.48 2.82 2.53
CA PHE A 63 5.29 1.91 1.73
C PHE A 63 4.37 0.86 1.11
N ASN A 64 3.87 1.16 -0.09
CA ASN A 64 3.05 0.26 -0.89
C ASN A 64 3.71 -0.01 -2.26
N SER A 65 3.33 -1.13 -2.90
CA SER A 65 4.01 -1.70 -4.07
C SER A 65 4.03 -0.77 -5.31
N ILE A 66 4.87 -1.15 -6.29
CA ILE A 66 5.15 -0.56 -7.62
C ILE A 66 4.98 0.97 -7.70
N LEU A 67 6.12 1.67 -7.81
CA LEU A 67 6.21 3.14 -7.82
C LEU A 67 5.56 3.73 -6.56
N SER A 68 6.17 3.42 -5.42
CA SER A 68 5.73 3.99 -4.15
C SER A 68 5.93 5.52 -4.15
N ALA A 69 5.02 6.25 -3.51
CA ALA A 69 5.13 7.70 -3.37
C ALA A 69 6.48 8.17 -2.79
N PRO A 70 7.00 7.59 -1.69
CA PRO A 70 8.31 7.98 -1.16
C PRO A 70 9.47 7.73 -2.13
N GLU A 71 9.45 6.65 -2.91
CA GLU A 71 10.51 6.36 -3.89
C GLU A 71 10.51 7.39 -5.03
N MET A 72 9.33 7.72 -5.58
CA MET A 72 9.22 8.77 -6.60
C MET A 72 9.66 10.13 -6.06
N LEU A 73 9.28 10.48 -4.82
CA LEU A 73 9.73 11.71 -4.16
C LEU A 73 11.25 11.73 -3.99
N ALA A 74 11.85 10.63 -3.54
CA ALA A 74 13.30 10.50 -3.40
C ALA A 74 14.02 10.72 -4.74
N GLY A 75 13.55 10.08 -5.81
CA GLY A 75 14.14 10.21 -7.15
C GLY A 75 14.02 11.63 -7.71
N ILE A 76 12.87 12.28 -7.54
CA ILE A 76 12.66 13.66 -7.98
C ILE A 76 13.57 14.63 -7.22
N GLU A 77 13.65 14.53 -5.89
CA GLU A 77 14.49 15.41 -5.07
C GLU A 77 15.98 15.21 -5.38
N ALA A 78 16.42 13.96 -5.52
CA ALA A 78 17.79 13.64 -5.91
C ALA A 78 18.14 14.28 -7.27
N SER A 79 17.25 14.16 -8.26
CA SER A 79 17.42 14.76 -9.59
C SER A 79 17.47 16.29 -9.58
N ARG A 80 16.96 16.93 -8.51
CA ARG A 80 17.01 18.38 -8.28
C ARG A 80 18.18 18.83 -7.41
N ASN A 81 19.10 17.94 -7.07
CA ASN A 81 20.19 18.15 -6.11
C ASN A 81 19.72 18.46 -4.67
N ASN A 82 18.48 18.11 -4.34
CA ASN A 82 17.94 18.24 -2.98
C ASN A 82 18.22 16.96 -2.16
N ASN A 83 19.50 16.58 -2.08
CA ASN A 83 19.93 15.27 -1.57
C ASN A 83 19.46 15.00 -0.13
N ASN A 84 19.39 16.03 0.72
CA ASN A 84 18.90 15.88 2.10
C ASN A 84 17.42 15.43 2.15
N GLU A 85 16.55 16.00 1.32
CA GLU A 85 15.16 15.57 1.24
C GLU A 85 15.04 14.19 0.58
N ALA A 86 15.87 13.90 -0.43
CA ALA A 86 15.93 12.56 -1.00
C ALA A 86 16.27 11.50 0.06
N TYR A 87 17.29 11.75 0.90
CA TYR A 87 17.67 10.85 1.99
C TYR A 87 16.57 10.69 3.05
N LYS A 88 15.77 11.72 3.32
CA LYS A 88 14.61 11.61 4.22
C LYS A 88 13.59 10.59 3.71
N TYR A 89 13.23 10.65 2.42
CA TYR A 89 12.30 9.67 1.85
C TYR A 89 12.91 8.27 1.74
N LEU A 90 14.21 8.18 1.45
CA LEU A 90 14.90 6.89 1.45
C LEU A 90 14.95 6.27 2.85
N ASN A 91 15.21 7.06 3.90
CA ASN A 91 15.17 6.56 5.28
C ASN A 91 13.79 5.98 5.61
N PHE A 92 12.70 6.67 5.22
CA PHE A 92 11.35 6.13 5.34
C PHE A 92 11.21 4.78 4.62
N LEU A 93 11.77 4.63 3.42
CA LEU A 93 11.76 3.36 2.69
C LEU A 93 12.53 2.26 3.47
N PHE A 94 13.73 2.55 3.99
CA PHE A 94 14.53 1.60 4.77
C PHE A 94 13.85 1.17 6.08
N GLU A 95 13.15 2.09 6.76
CA GLU A 95 12.32 1.78 7.94
C GLU A 95 11.17 0.81 7.62
N ASN A 96 10.86 0.61 6.34
CA ASN A 96 9.83 -0.31 5.84
C ASN A 96 10.42 -1.50 5.05
N GLY A 97 11.73 -1.73 5.18
CA GLY A 97 12.40 -2.89 4.62
C GLY A 97 12.88 -2.77 3.18
N TYR A 98 13.00 -1.54 2.66
CA TYR A 98 13.69 -1.31 1.39
C TYR A 98 15.16 -1.74 1.48
N SER A 99 15.75 -2.15 0.36
CA SER A 99 17.17 -2.55 0.30
C SER A 99 17.99 -1.58 -0.56
N LEU A 100 19.30 -1.52 -0.30
CA LEU A 100 20.24 -0.73 -1.09
C LEU A 100 20.31 -1.20 -2.55
N ASP A 101 20.05 -2.49 -2.81
CA ASP A 101 20.04 -3.04 -4.16
C ASP A 101 18.96 -2.40 -5.03
N LEU A 102 17.78 -2.10 -4.45
CA LEU A 102 16.68 -1.41 -5.15
C LEU A 102 17.02 0.05 -5.48
N ILE A 103 17.93 0.70 -4.73
CA ILE A 103 18.48 2.01 -5.15
C ILE A 103 19.33 1.84 -6.41
N SER A 104 20.10 0.74 -6.48
CA SER A 104 21.00 0.48 -7.60
C SER A 104 20.28 0.26 -8.93
N GLU A 105 18.99 -0.07 -8.90
CA GLU A 105 18.14 -0.27 -10.07
C GLU A 105 17.44 1.02 -10.55
N ASN A 106 17.34 2.05 -9.70
CA ASN A 106 16.65 3.30 -10.02
C ASN A 106 17.64 4.37 -10.50
N GLU A 107 17.56 4.74 -11.79
CA GLU A 107 18.47 5.70 -12.42
C GLU A 107 18.46 7.08 -11.74
N HIS A 108 17.31 7.54 -11.24
CA HIS A 108 17.16 8.84 -10.60
C HIS A 108 17.82 8.90 -9.23
N LEU A 109 18.01 7.75 -8.58
CA LEU A 109 18.69 7.67 -7.29
C LEU A 109 20.20 7.44 -7.44
N GLN A 110 20.71 7.05 -8.62
CA GLN A 110 22.15 6.85 -8.85
C GLN A 110 22.95 8.13 -8.64
N VAL A 111 22.37 9.30 -8.93
CA VAL A 111 23.02 10.60 -8.74
C VAL A 111 23.48 10.80 -7.31
N LEU A 112 22.78 10.20 -6.32
CA LEU A 112 23.16 10.28 -4.91
C LEU A 112 24.51 9.61 -4.62
N LYS A 113 24.99 8.67 -5.45
CA LYS A 113 26.29 8.02 -5.26
C LYS A 113 27.47 9.00 -5.37
N GLN A 114 27.25 10.17 -5.98
CA GLN A 114 28.24 11.24 -6.10
C GLN A 114 28.18 12.25 -4.95
N ASP A 115 27.14 12.17 -4.11
CA ASP A 115 26.97 13.07 -2.97
C ASP A 115 27.98 12.74 -1.86
N LYS A 116 28.53 13.79 -1.24
CA LYS A 116 29.54 13.64 -0.17
C LYS A 116 29.04 12.86 1.05
N ASN A 117 27.73 12.84 1.30
CA ASN A 117 27.14 12.14 2.44
C ASN A 117 26.74 10.70 2.09
N TRP A 118 26.92 10.25 0.84
CA TRP A 118 26.49 8.94 0.38
C TRP A 118 27.02 7.79 1.23
N THR A 119 28.32 7.78 1.53
CA THR A 119 28.95 6.73 2.34
C THR A 119 28.31 6.63 3.73
N GLN A 120 28.15 7.78 4.41
CA GLN A 120 27.50 7.83 5.72
C GLN A 120 26.03 7.40 5.65
N PHE A 121 25.32 7.80 4.59
CA PHE A 121 23.94 7.38 4.36
C PHE A 121 23.82 5.87 4.20
N VAL A 122 24.71 5.25 3.41
CA VAL A 122 24.75 3.79 3.23
C VAL A 122 24.97 3.07 4.56
N GLU A 123 25.90 3.52 5.39
CA GLU A 123 26.12 2.94 6.72
C GLU A 123 24.90 3.06 7.62
N ASN A 124 24.29 4.24 7.67
CA ASN A 124 23.08 4.48 8.47
C ASN A 124 21.89 3.65 7.98
N SER A 125 21.72 3.49 6.67
CA SER A 125 20.63 2.71 6.08
C SER A 125 20.67 1.24 6.48
N LYS A 126 21.87 0.66 6.66
CA LYS A 126 22.05 -0.71 7.15
C LYS A 126 21.55 -0.84 8.58
N ILE A 127 21.88 0.12 9.45
CA ILE A 127 21.41 0.14 10.85
C ILE A 127 19.88 0.25 10.90
N ILE A 128 19.28 1.16 10.12
CA ILE A 128 17.83 1.34 10.05
C ILE A 128 17.16 0.03 9.59
N ARG A 129 17.69 -0.60 8.55
CA ARG A 129 17.16 -1.85 8.00
C ARG A 129 17.30 -3.03 8.96
N ASP A 130 18.43 -3.14 9.67
CA ASP A 130 18.65 -4.18 10.66
C ASP A 130 17.67 -4.03 11.84
N ASN A 131 17.40 -2.80 12.28
CA ASN A 131 16.36 -2.54 13.27
C ASN A 131 14.96 -2.94 12.76
N TRP A 132 14.60 -2.58 11.52
CA TRP A 132 13.36 -3.06 10.91
C TRP A 132 13.29 -4.60 10.92
N ARG A 133 14.35 -5.27 10.48
CA ARG A 133 14.41 -6.74 10.40
C ARG A 133 14.22 -7.40 11.77
N GLN A 134 14.76 -6.83 12.84
CA GLN A 134 14.60 -7.34 14.21
C GLN A 134 13.16 -7.21 14.74
N ASN A 135 12.40 -6.23 14.23
CA ASN A 135 11.01 -5.99 14.64
C ASN A 135 9.97 -6.77 13.81
N VAL A 136 10.39 -7.42 12.72
CA VAL A 136 9.52 -8.28 11.91
C VAL A 136 9.13 -9.53 12.69
N ASN A 137 7.83 -9.83 12.76
CA ASN A 137 7.32 -11.06 13.33
C ASN A 137 7.51 -12.25 12.37
N VAL A 138 8.69 -12.84 12.41
CA VAL A 138 9.08 -13.99 11.57
C VAL A 138 8.19 -15.21 11.83
N ALA A 139 7.72 -15.41 13.06
CA ALA A 139 6.83 -16.53 13.38
C ALA A 139 5.48 -16.38 12.65
N LEU A 140 4.88 -15.19 12.71
CA LEU A 140 3.64 -14.88 11.99
C LEU A 140 3.84 -14.96 10.47
N ARG A 141 4.97 -14.46 9.95
CA ARG A 141 5.33 -14.60 8.53
C ARG A 141 5.36 -16.07 8.10
N ASN A 142 6.06 -16.92 8.85
CA ASN A 142 6.20 -18.35 8.53
C ASN A 142 4.86 -19.08 8.58
N GLU A 143 4.01 -18.75 9.55
CA GLU A 143 2.66 -19.29 9.63
C GLU A 143 1.82 -18.88 8.42
N TYR A 144 1.84 -17.60 8.04
CA TYR A 144 1.14 -17.13 6.85
C TYR A 144 1.66 -17.80 5.56
N LEU A 145 2.97 -17.94 5.40
CA LEU A 145 3.56 -18.64 4.25
C LEU A 145 3.16 -20.11 4.19
N LYS A 146 2.96 -20.77 5.34
CA LYS A 146 2.43 -22.15 5.40
C LYS A 146 0.97 -22.21 4.94
N ILE A 147 0.12 -21.29 5.40
CA ILE A 147 -1.27 -21.17 4.94
C ILE A 147 -1.31 -21.02 3.42
N LYS A 148 -0.48 -20.13 2.86
CA LYS A 148 -0.34 -19.93 1.42
C LYS A 148 0.14 -21.18 0.68
N SER A 149 1.13 -21.89 1.24
CA SER A 149 1.63 -23.13 0.65
C SER A 149 0.54 -24.22 0.59
N GLU A 150 -0.22 -24.40 1.66
CA GLU A 150 -1.31 -25.39 1.70
C GLU A 150 -2.47 -25.01 0.78
N ASP A 151 -2.83 -23.72 0.72
CA ASP A 151 -3.80 -23.19 -0.24
C ASP A 151 -3.42 -23.58 -1.68
N GLN A 152 -2.19 -23.27 -2.09
CA GLN A 152 -1.70 -23.57 -3.42
C GLN A 152 -1.55 -25.07 -3.67
N ARG A 153 -1.14 -25.86 -2.66
CA ARG A 153 -1.03 -27.32 -2.78
C ARG A 153 -2.35 -27.94 -3.23
N VAL A 154 -3.46 -27.65 -2.56
CA VAL A 154 -4.76 -28.26 -2.92
C VAL A 154 -5.32 -27.77 -4.25
N ARG A 155 -4.81 -26.65 -4.80
CA ARG A 155 -5.22 -26.08 -6.09
C ARG A 155 -4.39 -26.60 -7.26
N LEU A 156 -3.13 -26.94 -7.00
CA LEU A 156 -2.19 -27.43 -8.01
C LEU A 156 -2.10 -28.96 -8.06
N THR A 157 -2.72 -29.66 -7.12
CA THR A 157 -2.72 -31.12 -7.05
C THR A 157 -4.14 -31.67 -7.09
N ASN A 158 -4.29 -32.90 -7.57
CA ASN A 158 -5.58 -33.57 -7.61
C ASN A 158 -5.91 -34.16 -6.23
N VAL A 159 -6.53 -33.36 -5.36
CA VAL A 159 -7.01 -33.79 -4.04
C VAL A 159 -8.52 -34.05 -4.06
N SER A 160 -9.03 -34.76 -3.05
CA SER A 160 -10.47 -34.93 -2.90
C SER A 160 -11.16 -33.61 -2.52
N LYS A 161 -12.46 -33.52 -2.76
CA LYS A 161 -13.25 -32.35 -2.38
C LYS A 161 -13.23 -32.12 -0.86
N GLU A 162 -13.25 -33.19 -0.07
CA GLU A 162 -13.18 -33.12 1.40
C GLU A 162 -11.86 -32.50 1.87
N GLU A 163 -10.73 -32.86 1.25
CA GLU A 163 -9.44 -32.26 1.56
C GLU A 163 -9.39 -30.78 1.18
N PHE A 164 -9.93 -30.43 0.01
CA PHE A 164 -10.02 -29.05 -0.45
C PHE A 164 -10.82 -28.18 0.52
N ASP A 165 -12.03 -28.63 0.89
CA ASP A 165 -12.91 -27.92 1.82
C ASP A 165 -12.31 -27.86 3.24
N ARG A 166 -11.58 -28.90 3.68
CA ARG A 166 -10.86 -28.88 4.96
C ARG A 166 -9.80 -27.79 4.99
N VAL A 167 -8.97 -27.69 3.95
CA VAL A 167 -7.91 -26.68 3.88
C VAL A 167 -8.49 -25.27 3.78
N ASP A 168 -9.51 -25.05 2.95
CA ASP A 168 -10.16 -23.74 2.82
C ASP A 168 -10.76 -23.28 4.17
N ASN A 169 -11.48 -24.16 4.85
CA ASN A 169 -12.08 -23.85 6.16
C ASN A 169 -11.03 -23.57 7.23
N TYR A 170 -9.94 -24.35 7.26
CA TYR A 170 -8.84 -24.12 8.20
C TYR A 170 -8.16 -22.77 7.93
N ASN A 171 -7.80 -22.52 6.67
CA ASN A 171 -7.11 -21.31 6.25
C ASN A 171 -7.95 -20.07 6.55
N GLU A 172 -9.23 -20.06 6.17
CA GLU A 172 -10.10 -18.92 6.44
C GLU A 172 -10.21 -18.63 7.95
N ASN A 173 -10.51 -19.65 8.77
CA ASN A 173 -10.63 -19.46 10.21
C ASN A 173 -9.32 -18.99 10.85
N ARG A 174 -8.18 -19.52 10.39
CA ARG A 174 -6.89 -19.07 10.92
C ARG A 174 -6.59 -17.63 10.51
N ILE A 175 -6.88 -17.23 9.27
CA ILE A 175 -6.76 -15.84 8.82
C ILE A 175 -7.64 -14.90 9.64
N LYS A 176 -8.90 -15.25 9.92
CA LYS A 176 -9.79 -14.44 10.79
C LYS A 176 -9.16 -14.21 12.16
N THR A 177 -8.62 -15.26 12.78
CA THR A 177 -7.93 -15.17 14.07
C THR A 177 -6.68 -14.30 13.99
N MET A 178 -5.82 -14.50 13.00
CA MET A 178 -4.60 -13.71 12.83
C MET A 178 -4.90 -12.22 12.58
N LEU A 179 -5.91 -11.88 11.77
CA LEU A 179 -6.31 -10.50 11.54
C LEU A 179 -6.85 -9.85 12.82
N LYS A 180 -7.57 -10.60 13.66
CA LYS A 180 -8.05 -10.12 14.97
C LYS A 180 -6.91 -9.89 15.95
N GLU A 181 -5.90 -10.75 15.95
CA GLU A 181 -4.76 -10.69 16.87
C GLU A 181 -3.74 -9.62 16.47
N TYR A 182 -3.43 -9.50 15.18
CA TYR A 182 -2.28 -8.73 14.70
C TYR A 182 -2.63 -7.59 13.74
N GLY A 183 -3.88 -7.52 13.25
CA GLY A 183 -4.27 -6.59 12.18
C GLY A 183 -3.79 -7.06 10.81
N TYR A 184 -3.67 -6.13 9.85
CA TYR A 184 -3.24 -6.43 8.50
C TYR A 184 -1.74 -6.76 8.39
N PHE A 185 -1.40 -7.75 7.57
CA PHE A 185 -0.03 -8.24 7.38
C PHE A 185 0.80 -7.35 6.46
N ASN A 186 1.11 -6.14 6.92
CA ASN A 186 1.95 -5.19 6.17
C ASN A 186 3.46 -5.49 6.30
N PRO A 187 4.32 -4.85 5.47
CA PRO A 187 5.77 -5.02 5.53
C PRO A 187 6.43 -4.66 6.85
N LYS A 188 5.82 -3.82 7.69
CA LYS A 188 6.35 -3.52 9.04
C LYS A 188 6.14 -4.69 9.99
N LEU A 189 5.00 -5.39 9.87
CA LEU A 189 4.62 -6.48 10.77
C LEU A 189 5.28 -7.82 10.39
N ILE A 190 5.11 -8.27 9.14
CA ILE A 190 5.59 -9.60 8.71
C ILE A 190 6.76 -9.54 7.73
N GLY A 191 7.32 -8.36 7.51
CA GLY A 191 8.41 -8.15 6.56
C GLY A 191 7.97 -8.21 5.10
N ASN A 192 8.93 -8.07 4.20
CA ASN A 192 8.73 -8.16 2.75
C ASN A 192 9.64 -9.24 2.13
N TYR A 193 9.62 -9.37 0.81
CA TYR A 193 10.45 -10.31 0.03
C TYR A 193 11.93 -10.31 0.43
N THR A 194 12.50 -9.17 0.87
CA THR A 194 13.92 -9.04 1.21
C THR A 194 14.34 -9.76 2.50
N ILE A 195 13.39 -10.35 3.24
CA ILE A 195 13.67 -11.17 4.42
C ILE A 195 14.22 -12.55 4.04
N ASP A 196 13.60 -13.21 3.06
CA ASP A 196 13.80 -14.63 2.75
C ASP A 196 13.57 -15.01 1.28
N ASN A 197 13.45 -14.02 0.39
CA ASN A 197 13.13 -14.18 -1.03
C ASN A 197 11.81 -14.92 -1.31
N LYS A 198 10.82 -14.78 -0.41
CA LYS A 198 9.47 -15.34 -0.60
C LYS A 198 8.43 -14.21 -0.69
N ASN A 199 7.51 -14.31 -1.63
CA ASN A 199 6.45 -13.31 -1.82
C ASN A 199 5.30 -13.51 -0.82
N GLU A 200 5.06 -12.52 0.02
CA GLU A 200 3.97 -12.49 1.00
C GLU A 200 2.61 -12.01 0.46
N PHE A 201 2.42 -11.89 -0.86
CA PHE A 201 1.18 -11.33 -1.45
C PHE A 201 -0.11 -11.94 -0.87
N PHE A 202 -0.79 -11.16 -0.03
CA PHE A 202 -2.00 -11.57 0.68
C PHE A 202 -3.20 -11.76 -0.25
N THR A 203 -3.21 -11.06 -1.38
CA THR A 203 -4.24 -11.17 -2.41
C THR A 203 -4.39 -12.60 -2.96
N THR A 204 -3.35 -13.44 -2.93
CA THR A 204 -3.44 -14.85 -3.35
C THR A 204 -4.44 -15.63 -2.50
N ILE A 205 -4.42 -15.45 -1.17
CA ILE A 205 -5.37 -16.12 -0.27
C ILE A 205 -6.76 -15.49 -0.36
N VAL A 206 -6.81 -14.16 -0.53
CA VAL A 206 -8.07 -13.39 -0.60
C VAL A 206 -8.97 -13.86 -1.73
N LEU A 207 -8.39 -14.33 -2.85
CA LEU A 207 -9.13 -14.94 -3.96
C LEU A 207 -9.99 -16.15 -3.57
N HIS A 208 -9.74 -16.74 -2.41
CA HIS A 208 -10.35 -18.00 -1.98
C HIS A 208 -11.12 -17.90 -0.65
N LEU A 209 -11.19 -16.71 -0.06
CA LEU A 209 -12.00 -16.48 1.14
C LEU A 209 -13.49 -16.52 0.77
N ARG A 210 -14.29 -17.21 1.58
CA ARG A 210 -15.72 -17.47 1.35
C ARG A 210 -16.63 -16.57 2.20
N ASP A 211 -16.21 -16.21 3.42
CA ASP A 211 -17.00 -15.34 4.32
C ASP A 211 -16.83 -13.85 3.97
N ILE A 212 -17.41 -13.46 2.83
CA ILE A 212 -17.31 -12.10 2.29
C ILE A 212 -17.85 -11.06 3.29
N GLU A 213 -18.94 -11.36 3.98
CA GLU A 213 -19.58 -10.41 4.92
C GLU A 213 -18.68 -10.13 6.13
N TYR A 214 -17.89 -11.10 6.59
CA TYR A 214 -16.87 -10.86 7.60
C TYR A 214 -15.72 -9.98 7.09
N PHE A 215 -15.13 -10.33 5.93
CA PHE A 215 -13.90 -9.67 5.46
C PHE A 215 -14.14 -8.28 4.88
N LYS A 216 -15.30 -8.03 4.27
CA LYS A 216 -15.63 -6.78 3.58
C LYS A 216 -15.45 -5.53 4.46
N PRO A 217 -16.07 -5.41 5.66
CA PRO A 217 -15.89 -4.23 6.50
C PRO A 217 -14.45 -4.08 7.03
N ILE A 218 -13.77 -5.21 7.29
CA ILE A 218 -12.40 -5.24 7.82
C ILE A 218 -11.41 -4.73 6.77
N PHE A 219 -11.43 -5.30 5.56
CA PHE A 219 -10.53 -4.89 4.49
C PHE A 219 -10.81 -3.46 4.03
N PHE A 220 -12.07 -3.03 3.98
CA PHE A 220 -12.40 -1.64 3.68
C PHE A 220 -11.80 -0.68 4.72
N SER A 221 -11.87 -1.03 6.01
CA SER A 221 -11.25 -0.24 7.09
C SER A 221 -9.74 -0.14 6.93
N TYR A 222 -9.06 -1.25 6.61
CA TYR A 222 -7.61 -1.24 6.37
C TYR A 222 -7.22 -0.36 5.20
N VAL A 223 -7.96 -0.40 4.09
CA VAL A 223 -7.73 0.49 2.94
C VAL A 223 -7.96 1.95 3.31
N LYS A 224 -9.06 2.25 3.99
CA LYS A 224 -9.41 3.61 4.43
C LYS A 224 -8.32 4.21 5.34
N ASN A 225 -7.70 3.39 6.19
CA ASN A 225 -6.65 3.81 7.12
C ASN A 225 -5.23 3.74 6.53
N GLY A 226 -5.07 3.35 5.26
CA GLY A 226 -3.74 3.25 4.62
C GLY A 226 -2.90 2.06 5.08
N GLU A 227 -3.53 1.08 5.74
CA GLU A 227 -2.88 -0.14 6.23
C GLU A 227 -2.73 -1.18 5.12
N ALA A 228 -3.68 -1.21 4.18
CA ALA A 228 -3.73 -2.16 3.07
C ALA A 228 -3.93 -1.47 1.71
N PRO A 229 -3.45 -2.07 0.60
CA PRO A 229 -3.73 -1.56 -0.74
C PRO A 229 -5.22 -1.73 -1.13
N PRO A 230 -5.82 -0.79 -1.89
CA PRO A 230 -7.21 -0.88 -2.36
C PRO A 230 -7.56 -2.18 -3.09
N GLU A 231 -6.57 -2.76 -3.78
CA GLU A 231 -6.67 -4.02 -4.49
C GLU A 231 -7.05 -5.18 -3.56
N LEU A 232 -6.72 -5.13 -2.27
CA LEU A 232 -7.12 -6.13 -1.29
C LEU A 232 -8.65 -6.27 -1.23
N TYR A 233 -9.33 -5.15 -1.01
CA TYR A 233 -10.79 -5.11 -0.90
C TYR A 233 -11.44 -5.47 -2.23
N ALA A 234 -10.93 -4.92 -3.33
CA ALA A 234 -11.46 -5.19 -4.65
C ALA A 234 -11.34 -6.66 -5.05
N THR A 235 -10.21 -7.30 -4.73
CA THR A 235 -9.97 -8.73 -4.99
C THR A 235 -10.97 -9.61 -4.26
N LEU A 236 -11.29 -9.30 -2.99
CA LEU A 236 -12.31 -10.04 -2.23
C LEU A 236 -13.67 -10.01 -2.95
N ILE A 237 -14.10 -8.83 -3.39
CA ILE A 237 -15.42 -8.67 -4.02
C ILE A 237 -15.45 -9.31 -5.40
N ASP A 238 -14.46 -9.04 -6.25
CA ASP A 238 -14.42 -9.60 -7.60
C ASP A 238 -14.20 -11.13 -7.58
N ALA A 239 -13.55 -11.67 -6.55
CA ALA A 239 -13.43 -13.13 -6.37
C ALA A 239 -14.79 -13.77 -6.07
N ALA A 240 -15.64 -13.12 -5.28
CA ALA A 240 -17.01 -13.57 -5.03
C ALA A 240 -17.89 -13.47 -6.29
N ASP A 241 -17.70 -12.41 -7.08
CA ASP A 241 -18.43 -12.16 -8.33
C ASP A 241 -18.11 -13.19 -9.44
N LYS A 242 -17.00 -13.92 -9.30
CA LYS A 242 -16.48 -14.87 -10.30
C LYS A 242 -17.49 -15.95 -10.69
N THR A 243 -18.36 -16.36 -9.77
CA THR A 243 -19.45 -17.32 -10.02
C THR A 243 -20.52 -16.78 -10.98
N ASN A 244 -20.75 -15.47 -10.96
CA ASN A 244 -21.75 -14.80 -11.80
C ASN A 244 -21.15 -14.30 -13.13
N GLY A 245 -19.82 -14.26 -13.26
CA GLY A 245 -19.12 -13.79 -14.46
C GLY A 245 -19.18 -12.27 -14.70
N ILE A 246 -19.80 -11.51 -13.78
CA ILE A 246 -19.97 -10.05 -13.86
C ILE A 246 -19.29 -9.39 -12.66
N PHE A 247 -18.18 -8.71 -12.90
CA PHE A 247 -17.27 -8.18 -11.88
C PHE A 247 -17.60 -6.74 -11.48
N THR A 248 -17.51 -6.44 -10.19
CA THR A 248 -17.86 -5.14 -9.62
C THR A 248 -16.80 -4.06 -9.87
N TYR A 249 -15.53 -4.41 -9.67
CA TYR A 249 -14.40 -3.47 -9.75
C TYR A 249 -13.47 -3.70 -10.94
N GLY A 250 -13.50 -4.88 -11.56
CA GLY A 250 -12.67 -5.20 -12.71
C GLY A 250 -11.19 -5.37 -12.37
N ILE A 251 -10.87 -6.01 -11.23
CA ILE A 251 -9.48 -6.22 -10.80
C ILE A 251 -8.84 -7.43 -11.51
N MET A 252 -9.66 -8.40 -11.94
CA MET A 252 -9.20 -9.61 -12.64
C MET A 252 -8.60 -9.25 -14.00
N THR A 253 -7.67 -10.08 -14.47
CA THR A 253 -7.04 -9.92 -15.79
C THR A 253 -7.94 -10.48 -16.90
N GLY A 254 -7.82 -9.93 -18.10
CA GLY A 254 -8.52 -10.43 -19.29
C GLY A 254 -10.03 -10.19 -19.32
N LEU A 255 -10.53 -9.22 -18.57
CA LEU A 255 -11.96 -8.89 -18.55
C LEU A 255 -12.37 -8.05 -19.77
N GLY A 256 -13.41 -8.51 -20.47
CA GLY A 256 -14.15 -7.74 -21.46
C GLY A 256 -15.10 -6.73 -20.82
N ASN A 257 -15.55 -5.74 -21.62
CA ASN A 257 -16.49 -4.72 -21.16
C ASN A 257 -17.84 -5.29 -20.72
N ASP A 258 -18.27 -6.40 -21.34
CA ASP A 258 -19.49 -7.15 -21.03
C ASP A 258 -19.42 -7.91 -19.70
N GLN A 259 -18.20 -8.14 -19.19
CA GLN A 259 -17.95 -8.77 -17.90
C GLN A 259 -17.88 -7.76 -16.75
N LEU A 260 -18.07 -6.46 -17.01
CA LEU A 260 -18.03 -5.41 -16.01
C LEU A 260 -19.44 -4.94 -15.65
N LYS A 261 -19.79 -5.03 -14.37
CA LYS A 261 -21.07 -4.53 -13.86
C LYS A 261 -21.21 -3.05 -14.20
N ASP A 262 -22.26 -2.63 -14.89
CA ASP A 262 -22.57 -1.21 -15.15
C ASP A 262 -21.31 -0.34 -15.41
N ILE A 263 -20.70 -0.55 -16.58
CA ILE A 263 -19.44 0.08 -16.97
C ILE A 263 -19.48 1.61 -16.88
N LYS A 264 -20.66 2.23 -17.09
CA LYS A 264 -20.85 3.68 -17.01
C LYS A 264 -20.55 4.23 -15.61
N ASN A 265 -20.76 3.44 -14.57
CA ASN A 265 -20.50 3.82 -13.17
C ASN A 265 -19.26 3.11 -12.58
N LEU A 266 -18.44 2.43 -13.39
CA LEU A 266 -17.27 1.69 -12.92
C LEU A 266 -16.27 2.59 -12.18
N ASP A 267 -15.93 3.75 -12.75
CA ASP A 267 -15.00 4.69 -12.14
C ASP A 267 -15.50 5.18 -10.79
N LYS A 268 -16.79 5.49 -10.67
CA LYS A 268 -17.41 5.90 -9.40
C LYS A 268 -17.23 4.82 -8.33
N ARG A 269 -17.45 3.55 -8.66
CA ARG A 269 -17.27 2.43 -7.74
C ARG A 269 -15.80 2.24 -7.37
N ARG A 270 -14.90 2.21 -8.36
CA ARG A 270 -13.45 2.08 -8.13
C ARG A 270 -12.92 3.17 -7.20
N ILE A 271 -13.26 4.43 -7.47
CA ILE A 271 -12.87 5.57 -6.63
C ILE A 271 -13.40 5.43 -5.19
N SER A 272 -14.63 4.96 -5.01
CA SER A 272 -15.25 4.82 -3.67
C SER A 272 -14.52 3.86 -2.72
N VAL A 273 -13.66 2.99 -3.26
CA VAL A 273 -12.85 2.03 -2.50
C VAL A 273 -11.36 2.31 -2.59
N GLY A 274 -10.99 3.46 -3.15
CA GLY A 274 -9.59 3.90 -3.27
C GLY A 274 -8.87 3.36 -4.50
N LEU A 275 -9.52 2.62 -5.40
CA LEU A 275 -8.90 2.17 -6.65
C LEU A 275 -8.75 3.31 -7.66
N ARG A 276 -7.76 3.15 -8.53
CA ARG A 276 -7.56 4.00 -9.70
C ARG A 276 -8.75 3.91 -10.68
N PRO A 277 -9.25 5.01 -11.27
CA PRO A 277 -10.26 4.96 -12.34
C PRO A 277 -9.83 4.03 -13.48
N TRP A 278 -10.78 3.36 -14.13
CA TRP A 278 -10.53 2.30 -15.11
C TRP A 278 -9.67 2.76 -16.29
N LYS A 279 -9.99 3.90 -16.89
CA LYS A 279 -9.19 4.43 -18.01
C LYS A 279 -7.73 4.72 -17.58
N MET A 280 -7.56 5.25 -16.38
CA MET A 280 -6.23 5.53 -15.83
C MET A 280 -5.49 4.25 -15.44
N GLU A 281 -6.21 3.20 -15.01
CA GLU A 281 -5.65 1.86 -14.78
C GLU A 281 -5.10 1.23 -16.06
N LEU A 282 -5.87 1.28 -17.15
CA LEU A 282 -5.41 0.79 -18.46
C LEU A 282 -4.17 1.56 -18.94
N GLU A 283 -4.15 2.87 -18.76
CA GLU A 283 -2.99 3.71 -19.08
C GLU A 283 -1.77 3.35 -18.22
N PHE A 284 -1.94 3.19 -16.91
CA PHE A 284 -0.86 2.77 -16.02
C PHE A 284 -0.29 1.42 -16.43
N ARG A 285 -1.15 0.43 -16.68
CA ARG A 285 -0.71 -0.91 -17.12
C ARG A 285 0.08 -0.84 -18.43
N LYS A 286 -0.38 -0.04 -19.40
CA LYS A 286 0.33 0.17 -20.66
C LYS A 286 1.71 0.79 -20.44
N LEU A 287 1.82 1.78 -19.56
CA LEU A 287 3.10 2.46 -19.27
C LEU A 287 4.09 1.56 -18.51
N VAL A 288 3.60 0.67 -17.63
CA VAL A 288 4.46 -0.19 -16.79
C VAL A 288 4.81 -1.51 -17.48
N TYR A 289 3.85 -2.15 -18.14
CA TYR A 289 4.01 -3.51 -18.68
C TYR A 289 4.07 -3.56 -20.21
N GLY A 290 3.92 -2.42 -20.89
CA GLY A 290 3.77 -2.35 -22.35
C GLY A 290 2.35 -2.67 -22.82
N ASP A 291 2.17 -2.82 -24.14
CA ASP A 291 0.88 -3.21 -24.71
C ASP A 291 0.54 -4.66 -24.33
N ILE A 292 -0.26 -4.82 -23.28
CA ILE A 292 -0.92 -6.10 -22.97
C ILE A 292 -1.98 -6.28 -24.07
N GLN A 293 -1.80 -7.26 -24.96
CA GLN A 293 -2.85 -7.66 -25.90
C GLN A 293 -4.11 -7.98 -25.09
N GLN A 294 -5.14 -7.15 -25.27
CA GLN A 294 -6.49 -7.43 -24.79
C GLN A 294 -7.13 -8.51 -25.64
#